data_AF-A0A0D2L7Z7-F1
#
_entry.id   AF-A0A0D2L7Z7-F1
#
_cell.length_a   1.000
_cell.length_b   1.000
_cell.length_c   1.000
_cell.angle_alpha   90.00
_cell.angle_beta   90.00
_cell.angle_gamma   90.00
#
_symmetry.space_group_name_H-M   'P 1'
#
loop_
_entity.id
_entity.type
_entity.pdbx_description
1 polymer ?
#
loop_
_entity_poly.entity_id
_entity_poly.type
_entity_poly.pdbx_seq_one_letter_code
_entity_poly.pdbx_strand_id
1 'polypeptide(L)'
;MQAQRDGGRLSAAICATPAVFLQAKGLLDGKKATAHPAFADKLVDQSAVAQRVVVDGRLTTSRGPGTAFEFALELVKQLYSEDKAREVAGPMVLPDGFKV
;
A
#
# COMPACT_ATOMS: atom_id res chain seq x y z
N MET A 1 3.80 -14.31 3.31
CA MET A 1 4.07 -13.00 3.94
C MET A 1 5.21 -13.05 4.95
N GLN A 2 5.23 -13.96 5.93
CA GLN A 2 6.35 -14.09 6.89
C GLN A 2 7.70 -14.25 6.19
N ALA A 3 7.88 -15.28 5.33
CA ALA A 3 9.11 -15.44 4.55
C ALA A 3 9.47 -14.23 3.64
N GLN A 4 8.47 -13.43 3.22
CA GLN A 4 8.70 -12.20 2.44
C GLN A 4 9.29 -11.12 3.35
N ARG A 5 8.68 -10.91 4.53
CA ARG A 5 9.11 -9.96 5.56
C ARG A 5 10.47 -10.32 6.13
N ASP A 6 10.66 -11.58 6.52
CA ASP A 6 11.87 -12.08 7.18
C ASP A 6 13.05 -12.11 6.22
N GLY A 7 12.80 -12.34 4.92
CA GLY A 7 13.80 -12.17 3.86
C GLY A 7 14.05 -10.70 3.48
N GLY A 8 13.48 -9.73 4.18
CA GLY A 8 13.65 -8.31 3.89
C GLY A 8 13.18 -7.92 2.49
N ARG A 9 12.13 -8.56 1.96
CA ARG A 9 11.58 -8.25 0.62
C ARG A 9 10.35 -7.36 0.74
N LEU A 10 10.02 -6.67 -0.35
CA LEU A 10 8.82 -5.86 -0.45
C LEU A 10 7.57 -6.71 -0.20
N SER A 11 6.65 -6.18 0.59
CA SER A 11 5.34 -6.77 0.89
C SER A 11 4.27 -5.72 0.70
N ALA A 12 3.12 -6.12 0.17
CA ALA A 12 2.05 -5.18 -0.13
C ALA A 12 0.68 -5.76 0.18
N ALA A 13 -0.26 -4.92 0.63
CA ALA A 13 -1.63 -5.33 0.93
C ALA A 13 -2.62 -4.18 0.71
N ILE A 14 -3.77 -4.48 0.12
CA ILE A 14 -4.78 -3.47 -0.22
C ILE A 14 -6.15 -3.85 0.35
N CYS A 15 -7.01 -2.85 0.54
CA CYS A 15 -8.41 -3.04 0.89
C CYS A 15 -8.58 -3.65 2.29
N ALA A 16 -9.20 -4.82 2.41
CA ALA A 16 -9.45 -5.46 3.71
C ALA A 16 -8.19 -6.13 4.28
N THR A 17 -7.23 -6.54 3.44
CA THR A 17 -6.10 -7.37 3.85
C THR A 17 -5.23 -6.76 4.96
N PRO A 18 -4.90 -5.46 4.97
CA PRO A 18 -4.13 -4.86 6.07
C PRO A 18 -4.81 -5.04 7.43
N ALA A 19 -6.11 -4.79 7.52
CA ALA A 19 -6.82 -4.78 8.79
C ALA A 19 -7.36 -6.16 9.21
N VAL A 20 -7.79 -6.99 8.26
CA VAL A 20 -8.39 -8.31 8.55
C VAL A 20 -7.33 -9.40 8.69
N PHE A 21 -6.23 -9.30 7.93
CA PHE A 21 -5.19 -10.33 7.92
C PHE A 21 -3.88 -9.87 8.56
N LEU A 22 -3.29 -8.75 8.13
CA LEU A 22 -1.97 -8.34 8.65
C LEU A 22 -2.03 -7.97 10.13
N GLN A 23 -2.98 -7.14 10.53
CA GLN A 23 -3.19 -6.77 11.92
C GLN A 23 -3.48 -7.99 12.79
N ALA A 24 -4.38 -8.88 12.35
CA ALA A 24 -4.76 -10.09 13.09
C ALA A 24 -3.60 -11.09 13.26
N LYS A 25 -2.54 -10.97 12.45
CA LYS A 25 -1.35 -11.83 12.49
C LYS A 25 -0.11 -11.16 13.10
N GLY A 26 -0.24 -9.96 13.68
CA GLY A 26 0.91 -9.21 14.23
C GLY A 26 1.94 -8.82 13.17
N LEU A 27 1.51 -8.70 11.91
CA LEU A 27 2.40 -8.33 10.80
C LEU A 27 2.58 -6.81 10.68
N LEU A 28 1.82 -6.03 11.47
CA LEU A 28 1.84 -4.56 11.50
C LEU A 28 2.45 -3.98 12.79
N ASP A 29 3.07 -4.80 13.63
CA ASP A 29 3.60 -4.33 14.91
C ASP A 29 4.67 -3.25 14.69
N GLY A 30 4.42 -2.04 15.19
CA GLY A 30 5.27 -0.87 14.99
C GLY A 30 5.28 -0.31 13.56
N LYS A 31 4.28 -0.66 12.72
CA LYS A 31 4.16 -0.21 11.34
C LYS A 31 2.89 0.61 11.11
N LYS A 32 3.03 1.68 10.34
CA LYS A 32 1.91 2.46 9.83
C LYS A 32 1.27 1.72 8.65
N ALA A 33 -0.05 1.71 8.60
CA ALA A 33 -0.81 1.12 7.50
C ALA A 33 -2.10 1.89 7.24
N THR A 34 -2.66 1.67 6.06
CA THR A 34 -4.02 2.05 5.71
C THR A 34 -4.80 0.83 5.28
N ALA A 35 -6.13 0.92 5.28
CA ALA A 35 -7.03 -0.15 4.88
C ALA A 35 -8.30 0.43 4.28
N HIS A 36 -9.18 -0.44 3.79
CA HIS A 36 -10.52 -0.03 3.38
C HIS A 36 -11.24 0.66 4.54
N PRO A 37 -11.97 1.77 4.32
CA PRO A 37 -12.59 2.53 5.39
C PRO A 37 -13.50 1.70 6.30
N ALA A 38 -14.20 0.72 5.74
CA ALA A 38 -15.06 -0.21 6.47
C ALA A 38 -14.33 -1.18 7.43
N PHE A 39 -12.99 -1.24 7.38
CA PHE A 39 -12.17 -2.08 8.24
C PHE A 39 -11.03 -1.30 8.93
N ALA A 40 -10.90 0.00 8.66
CA ALA A 40 -9.77 0.80 9.12
C ALA A 40 -9.73 0.94 10.65
N ASP A 41 -10.90 0.88 11.31
CA ASP A 41 -11.08 0.82 12.75
C ASP A 41 -10.40 -0.37 13.42
N LYS A 42 -10.14 -1.45 12.67
CA LYS A 42 -9.44 -2.63 13.19
C LYS A 42 -7.94 -2.45 13.28
N LEU A 43 -7.35 -1.43 12.64
CA LEU A 43 -5.93 -1.14 12.74
C LEU A 43 -5.61 -0.53 14.12
N VAL A 44 -4.51 -0.97 14.75
CA VAL A 44 -4.09 -0.41 16.05
C VAL A 44 -3.58 1.02 15.91
N ASP A 45 -2.78 1.28 14.87
CA ASP A 45 -2.31 2.64 14.54
C ASP A 45 -3.29 3.33 13.58
N GLN A 46 -3.97 4.35 14.09
CA GLN A 46 -4.94 5.14 13.33
C GLN A 46 -4.32 6.35 12.59
N SER A 47 -3.01 6.59 12.72
CA SER A 47 -2.36 7.82 12.23
C SER A 47 -2.30 7.96 10.70
N ALA A 48 -2.45 6.85 9.96
CA ALA A 48 -2.29 6.83 8.51
C ALA A 48 -3.52 6.32 7.74
N VAL A 49 -4.62 5.99 8.41
CA VAL A 49 -5.79 5.31 7.80
C VAL A 49 -6.51 6.13 6.72
N ALA A 50 -6.36 7.45 6.74
CA ALA A 50 -6.93 8.33 5.71
C ALA A 50 -6.09 8.38 4.42
N GLN A 51 -4.81 8.00 4.47
CA GLN A 51 -3.89 8.06 3.34
C GLN A 51 -4.25 7.01 2.28
N ARG A 52 -4.16 7.39 1.01
CA ARG A 52 -4.52 6.52 -0.13
C ARG A 52 -3.52 5.39 -0.33
N VAL A 53 -2.23 5.67 -0.12
CA VAL A 53 -1.13 4.71 -0.08
C VAL A 53 -0.25 5.06 1.12
N VAL A 54 0.18 4.05 1.88
CA VAL A 54 1.11 4.17 3.01
C VAL A 54 2.31 3.28 2.73
N VAL A 55 3.50 3.87 2.77
CA VAL A 55 4.77 3.15 2.68
C VAL A 55 5.49 3.26 4.02
N ASP A 56 5.70 2.13 4.69
CA ASP A 56 6.48 2.02 5.92
C ASP A 56 7.58 0.97 5.76
N GLY A 57 8.79 1.45 5.46
CA GLY A 57 9.93 0.61 5.14
C GLY A 57 9.67 -0.23 3.88
N ARG A 58 9.46 -1.53 4.05
CA ARG A 58 9.22 -2.50 2.96
C ARG A 58 7.76 -2.94 2.84
N LEU A 59 6.86 -2.36 3.64
CA LEU A 59 5.44 -2.62 3.60
C LEU A 59 4.72 -1.45 2.92
N THR A 60 3.97 -1.77 1.87
CA THR A 60 3.10 -0.80 1.17
C THR A 60 1.64 -1.21 1.34
N THR A 61 0.80 -0.32 1.85
CA THR A 61 -0.64 -0.58 2.01
C THR A 61 -1.52 0.47 1.33
N SER A 62 -2.75 0.09 0.97
CA SER A 62 -3.69 1.00 0.30
C SER A 62 -5.15 0.68 0.61
N ARG A 63 -6.06 1.63 0.32
CA ARG A 63 -7.45 1.64 0.81
C ARG A 63 -8.42 0.77 0.01
N GLY A 64 -8.33 0.67 -1.31
CA GLY A 64 -9.32 -0.10 -2.06
C GLY A 64 -9.25 0.09 -3.58
N PRO A 65 -10.30 -0.30 -4.32
CA PRO A 65 -10.31 -0.22 -5.78
C PRO A 65 -9.98 1.18 -6.32
N GLY A 66 -10.54 2.22 -5.70
CA GLY A 66 -10.31 3.60 -6.09
C GLY A 66 -8.89 4.12 -5.85
N THR A 67 -8.03 3.37 -5.15
CA THR A 67 -6.61 3.69 -4.90
C THR A 67 -5.66 2.68 -5.53
N ALA A 68 -6.18 1.73 -6.33
CA ALA A 68 -5.40 0.62 -6.87
C ALA A 68 -4.28 1.06 -7.82
N PHE A 69 -4.52 2.08 -8.64
CA PHE A 69 -3.50 2.61 -9.56
C PHE A 69 -2.34 3.27 -8.80
N GLU A 70 -2.63 4.10 -7.80
CA GLU A 70 -1.58 4.75 -6.98
C GLU A 70 -0.76 3.69 -6.23
N PHE A 71 -1.45 2.68 -5.69
CA PHE A 71 -0.81 1.55 -5.04
C PHE A 71 0.10 0.77 -5.98
N ALA A 72 -0.36 0.43 -7.18
CA ALA A 72 0.41 -0.34 -8.14
C ALA A 72 1.62 0.46 -8.66
N LEU A 73 1.44 1.74 -8.96
CA LEU A 73 2.53 2.60 -9.45
C LEU A 73 3.58 2.87 -8.38
N GLU A 74 3.18 2.99 -7.10
CA GLU A 74 4.13 3.04 -5.98
C GLU A 74 4.96 1.75 -5.89
N LEU A 75 4.37 0.58 -6.15
CA LEU A 75 5.14 -0.67 -6.21
C LEU A 75 6.09 -0.72 -7.42
N VAL A 76 5.68 -0.23 -8.58
CA VAL A 76 6.56 -0.11 -9.76
C VAL A 76 7.76 0.79 -9.43
N LYS A 77 7.50 1.91 -8.75
CA LYS A 77 8.55 2.83 -8.28
C LYS A 77 9.54 2.15 -7.33
N GLN A 78 9.05 1.38 -6.37
CA GLN A 78 9.90 0.67 -5.39
C GLN A 78 10.68 -0.50 -6.00
N LEU A 79 10.12 -1.18 -7.01
CA LEU A 79 10.74 -2.35 -7.65
C LEU A 79 11.71 -1.99 -8.76
N TYR A 80 11.49 -0.87 -9.45
CA TYR A 80 12.26 -0.47 -10.63
C TYR A 80 12.84 0.94 -10.47
N SER A 81 12.02 1.96 -10.69
CA SER A 81 12.39 3.37 -10.56
C SER A 81 11.16 4.27 -10.70
N GLU A 82 11.30 5.53 -10.29
CA GLU A 82 10.28 6.56 -10.51
C GLU A 82 10.01 6.80 -12.00
N ASP A 83 11.05 6.80 -12.84
CA ASP A 83 10.89 6.94 -14.29
C ASP A 83 10.09 5.78 -14.90
N LYS A 84 10.30 4.56 -14.40
CA LYS A 84 9.52 3.40 -14.85
C LYS A 84 8.06 3.52 -14.44
N ALA A 85 7.77 4.03 -13.24
CA ALA A 85 6.39 4.27 -12.82
C ALA A 85 5.71 5.31 -13.72
N ARG A 86 6.41 6.41 -14.07
CA ARG A 86 5.90 7.45 -14.98
C ARG A 86 5.68 6.92 -16.40
N GLU A 87 6.60 6.11 -16.91
CA GLU A 87 6.48 5.44 -18.21
C GLU A 87 5.23 4.53 -18.24
N VAL A 88 5.03 3.71 -17.21
CA VAL A 88 3.86 2.83 -17.11
C VAL A 88 2.55 3.63 -16.98
N ALA A 89 2.55 4.73 -16.22
CA ALA A 89 1.38 5.57 -16.01
C ALA A 89 0.96 6.35 -17.27
N GLY A 90 1.92 6.77 -18.10
CA GLY A 90 1.70 7.62 -19.28
C GLY A 90 0.55 7.18 -20.21
N PRO A 91 0.50 5.91 -20.67
CA PRO A 91 -0.56 5.44 -21.56
C PRO A 91 -1.86 5.03 -20.86
N MET A 92 -1.97 5.15 -19.52
CA MET A 92 -3.10 4.60 -18.75
C MET A 92 -4.34 5.52 -18.70
N VAL A 93 -4.27 6.73 -19.27
CA VAL A 93 -5.38 7.71 -19.29
C VAL A 93 -5.94 7.95 -17.88
N LEU A 94 -5.03 8.20 -16.93
CA LEU A 94 -5.39 8.48 -15.54
C LEU A 94 -6.00 9.89 -15.40
N PRO A 95 -6.82 10.13 -14.36
CA PRO A 95 -7.43 11.44 -14.14
C PRO A 95 -6.40 12.57 -14.05
N ASP A 96 -6.80 13.78 -14.44
CA ASP A 96 -5.96 14.96 -14.31
C ASP A 96 -5.48 15.17 -12.86
N GLY A 97 -4.20 15.51 -12.70
CA GLY A 97 -3.59 15.71 -11.39
C GLY A 97 -3.29 14.41 -10.63
N PHE A 98 -3.45 13.24 -11.25
CA PHE A 98 -2.98 11.97 -10.70
C PHE A 98 -1.47 12.03 -10.44
N LYS A 99 -1.05 11.69 -9.21
CA LYS A 99 0.36 11.70 -8.81
C LYS A 99 0.96 10.30 -8.95
N VAL A 100 2.02 10.23 -9.74
CA VAL A 100 2.89 9.05 -9.89
C VAL A 100 4.11 9.22 -8.99
#